data_AF-A0A6L3T1M5-F1
#
_entry.id   AF-A0A6L3T1M5-F1
#
_cell.length_a   1.000
_cell.length_b   1.000
_cell.length_c   1.000
_cell.angle_alpha   90.00
_cell.angle_beta   90.00
_cell.angle_gamma   90.00
#
_symmetry.space_group_name_H-M   'P 1'
#
loop_
_entity.id
_entity.type
_entity.pdbx_description
1 polymer ?
#
loop_
_entity_poly.entity_id
_entity_poly.type
_entity_poly.pdbx_seq_one_letter_code
_entity_poly.pdbx_strand_id
1 'polypeptide(L)'
;MTRTARELSGALDAMLFGPNLDLSGDSIVMGASSMTAPVQNVVPLFSEPEPRDDGAGATPVLSDDAIEANALDAADWPGAIQLVRDFGARVRRARDLAQELTRESQSLVQRSLSQTEAAEERARVATAAIQDAIARAEKAEEAARLAEARAQRAEAQAQAAKAAEAEARLWLGRLYASLKGEFDSLTEDP
;
A
#
# COMPACT_ATOMS: atom_id res chain seq x y z
N MET A 1 0.67 57.26 2.98
CA MET A 1 -0.11 56.30 3.79
C MET A 1 -0.84 55.29 2.90
N THR A 2 -0.15 54.35 2.24
CA THR A 2 -0.82 53.32 1.41
C THR A 2 0.13 52.14 1.11
N ARG A 3 0.41 51.27 2.10
CA ARG A 3 1.24 50.07 1.85
C ARG A 3 0.82 48.81 2.60
N THR A 4 -0.42 48.70 3.06
CA THR A 4 -0.84 47.60 3.97
C THR A 4 -1.90 46.65 3.40
N ALA A 5 -2.49 46.93 2.23
CA ALA A 5 -3.58 46.09 1.71
C ALA A 5 -3.12 44.89 0.85
N ARG A 6 -1.89 44.89 0.33
CA ARG A 6 -1.44 43.84 -0.60
C ARG A 6 -0.71 42.66 0.07
N GLU A 7 -0.16 42.86 1.25
CA GLU A 7 0.59 41.81 1.97
C GLU A 7 -0.33 40.86 2.76
N LEU A 8 -1.51 41.31 3.19
CA LEU A 8 -2.46 40.46 3.90
C LEU A 8 -3.19 39.47 2.99
N SER A 9 -3.32 39.77 1.69
CA SER A 9 -3.97 38.84 0.75
C SER A 9 -3.08 37.64 0.39
N GLY A 10 -1.76 37.78 0.44
CA GLY A 10 -0.83 36.68 0.15
C GLY A 10 -0.69 35.66 1.28
N ALA A 11 -0.86 36.09 2.54
CA ALA A 11 -0.72 35.21 3.70
C ALA A 11 -1.96 34.32 3.96
N LEU A 12 -3.14 34.73 3.48
CA LEU A 12 -4.37 33.94 3.60
C LEU A 12 -4.45 32.84 2.53
N ASP A 13 -3.91 33.08 1.34
CA ASP A 13 -3.93 32.09 0.25
C ASP A 13 -2.98 30.91 0.53
N ALA A 14 -1.86 31.15 1.22
CA ALA A 14 -0.90 30.12 1.63
C ALA A 14 -1.37 29.24 2.79
N MET A 15 -2.40 29.65 3.54
CA MET A 15 -3.00 28.85 4.62
C MET A 15 -4.23 28.06 4.18
N LEU A 16 -4.93 28.49 3.12
CA LEU A 16 -6.10 27.78 2.59
C LEU A 16 -5.74 26.72 1.53
N PHE A 17 -4.68 26.97 0.77
CA PHE A 17 -4.16 26.05 -0.24
C PHE A 17 -2.71 25.73 0.12
N GLY A 18 -2.50 24.57 0.74
CA GLY A 18 -1.16 24.06 1.02
C GLY A 18 -0.28 24.00 -0.25
N PRO A 19 1.04 23.83 -0.11
CA PRO A 19 1.98 23.88 -1.23
C PRO A 19 1.51 22.97 -2.38
N ASN A 20 1.39 23.56 -3.57
CA ASN A 20 1.06 22.88 -4.82
C ASN A 20 1.99 21.67 -5.00
N LEU A 21 1.46 20.47 -4.72
CA LEU A 21 2.05 19.23 -5.19
C LEU A 21 1.75 19.17 -6.68
N ASP A 22 2.82 19.37 -7.44
CA ASP A 22 2.89 19.22 -8.88
C ASP A 22 2.61 17.75 -9.23
N LEU A 23 1.34 17.40 -9.35
CA LEU A 23 0.88 16.11 -9.84
C LEU A 23 0.98 16.13 -11.37
N SER A 24 2.20 16.02 -11.87
CA SER A 24 2.42 15.55 -13.24
C SER A 24 1.76 14.17 -13.36
N GLY A 25 0.67 14.15 -14.11
CA GLY A 25 -0.09 12.95 -14.41
C GLY A 25 0.76 11.97 -15.19
N ASP A 26 1.14 10.88 -14.53
CA ASP A 26 1.54 9.67 -15.23
C ASP A 26 0.32 8.79 -15.40
N SER A 27 -0.14 8.75 -16.65
CA SER A 27 -1.27 7.96 -17.13
C SER A 27 -0.93 6.48 -17.03
N ILE A 28 -1.32 5.83 -15.92
CA ILE A 28 -1.29 4.36 -15.82
C ILE A 28 -2.43 3.81 -16.67
N VAL A 29 -2.09 3.43 -17.90
CA VAL A 29 -2.91 2.61 -18.79
C VAL A 29 -3.18 1.27 -18.10
N MET A 30 -4.46 0.96 -17.85
CA MET A 30 -4.92 -0.39 -17.53
C MET A 30 -4.67 -1.31 -18.72
N GLY A 31 -3.51 -1.97 -18.71
CA GLY A 31 -3.24 -3.12 -19.55
C GLY A 31 -3.86 -4.37 -18.92
N ALA A 32 -4.99 -4.82 -19.45
CA ALA A 32 -5.46 -6.18 -19.22
C ALA A 32 -4.45 -7.15 -19.85
N SER A 33 -3.63 -7.80 -19.04
CA SER A 33 -2.86 -8.98 -19.44
C SER A 33 -3.26 -10.17 -18.60
N SER A 34 -4.17 -10.91 -19.20
CA SER A 34 -4.09 -12.35 -19.45
C SER A 34 -3.67 -13.23 -18.29
N MET A 35 -4.63 -14.05 -17.86
CA MET A 35 -4.45 -15.24 -17.05
C MET A 35 -3.33 -16.13 -17.62
N THR A 36 -2.32 -16.40 -16.82
CA THR A 36 -1.44 -17.57 -17.00
C THR A 36 -1.42 -18.37 -15.71
N ALA A 37 -1.87 -19.61 -15.83
CA ALA A 37 -2.03 -20.62 -14.78
C ALA A 37 -0.72 -20.89 -14.01
N PRO A 38 -0.80 -21.40 -12.77
CA PRO A 38 0.39 -21.86 -12.05
C PRO A 38 0.90 -23.16 -12.70
N VAL A 39 2.08 -23.09 -13.33
CA VAL A 39 2.82 -24.29 -13.74
C VAL A 39 3.45 -24.88 -12.48
N GLN A 40 2.91 -26.00 -12.02
CA GLN A 40 3.53 -26.84 -11.01
C GLN A 40 4.77 -27.49 -11.63
N ASN A 41 5.97 -27.02 -11.26
CA ASN A 41 7.22 -27.73 -11.54
C ASN A 41 7.36 -28.89 -10.55
N VAL A 42 6.75 -30.03 -10.87
CA VAL A 42 7.05 -31.30 -10.22
C VAL A 42 8.28 -31.89 -10.90
N VAL A 43 9.40 -31.89 -10.19
CA VAL A 43 10.62 -32.62 -10.59
C VAL A 43 10.36 -34.11 -10.37
N PRO A 44 10.38 -34.98 -11.39
CA PRO A 44 10.34 -36.41 -11.19
C PRO A 44 11.70 -36.87 -10.64
N LEU A 45 11.79 -37.01 -9.32
CA LEU A 45 12.73 -37.96 -8.71
C LEU A 45 12.20 -39.36 -9.04
N PHE A 46 13.09 -40.30 -9.34
CA PHE A 46 12.82 -41.71 -9.69
C PHE A 46 12.52 -41.97 -11.18
N SER A 47 13.59 -42.04 -11.98
CA SER A 47 13.62 -42.95 -13.13
C SER A 47 14.29 -44.24 -12.67
N GLU A 48 13.47 -45.27 -12.44
CA GLU A 48 13.94 -46.66 -12.28
C GLU A 48 14.48 -47.15 -13.64
N PRO A 49 15.70 -47.72 -13.72
CA PRO A 49 16.10 -48.49 -14.88
C PRO A 49 15.58 -49.92 -14.78
N GLU A 50 14.63 -50.29 -15.64
CA GLU A 50 14.32 -51.68 -15.98
C GLU A 50 15.57 -52.39 -16.56
N PRO A 51 15.88 -53.63 -16.15
CA PRO A 51 16.84 -54.45 -16.85
C PRO A 51 16.20 -55.11 -18.08
N ARG A 52 16.81 -54.83 -19.24
CA ARG A 52 16.48 -55.36 -20.56
C ARG A 52 16.80 -56.85 -20.64
N ASP A 53 15.77 -57.64 -20.90
CA ASP A 53 15.83 -59.00 -21.41
C ASP A 53 16.11 -58.96 -22.91
N ASP A 54 17.25 -59.48 -23.34
CA ASP A 54 17.54 -59.84 -24.73
C ASP A 54 18.51 -61.03 -24.71
N GLY A 55 18.02 -62.17 -25.19
CA GLY A 55 18.67 -63.47 -25.06
C GLY A 55 19.71 -63.84 -26.12
N ALA A 56 20.27 -65.02 -25.87
CA ALA A 56 20.88 -65.98 -26.79
C ALA A 56 22.24 -65.63 -27.43
N GLY A 57 23.26 -66.40 -27.04
CA GLY A 57 24.29 -66.86 -27.97
C GLY A 57 25.70 -66.88 -27.41
N ALA A 58 26.31 -68.07 -27.44
CA ALA A 58 27.72 -68.37 -27.25
C ALA A 58 28.25 -68.44 -25.81
N THR A 59 28.18 -69.65 -25.26
CA THR A 59 29.26 -70.19 -24.43
C THR A 59 30.58 -70.20 -25.21
N PRO A 60 31.68 -69.72 -24.60
CA PRO A 60 32.92 -70.45 -24.67
C PRO A 60 33.31 -70.90 -23.26
N VAL A 61 33.38 -72.22 -23.11
CA VAL A 61 34.11 -72.89 -22.03
C VAL A 61 35.57 -72.42 -22.12
N LEU A 62 36.02 -71.62 -21.15
CA LEU A 62 37.44 -71.37 -20.89
C LEU A 62 37.67 -71.37 -19.37
N SER A 63 38.08 -72.54 -18.90
CA SER A 63 39.10 -72.76 -17.86
C SER A 63 38.85 -72.14 -16.48
N ASP A 64 38.19 -72.95 -15.66
CA ASP A 64 37.84 -72.77 -14.25
C ASP A 64 38.98 -73.12 -13.26
N ASP A 65 40.26 -72.97 -13.64
CA ASP A 65 41.38 -73.39 -12.76
C ASP A 65 42.64 -72.49 -12.81
N ALA A 66 42.58 -71.36 -13.52
CA ALA A 66 43.69 -70.39 -13.57
C ALA A 66 43.32 -69.00 -13.01
N ILE A 67 42.06 -68.82 -12.59
CA ILE A 67 41.55 -67.51 -12.16
C ILE A 67 41.69 -67.32 -10.63
N GLU A 68 41.65 -68.39 -9.83
CA GLU A 68 41.77 -68.28 -8.37
C GLU A 68 43.19 -67.97 -7.88
N ALA A 69 44.23 -68.23 -8.67
CA ALA A 69 45.62 -67.90 -8.32
C ALA A 69 46.06 -66.48 -8.74
N ASN A 70 45.29 -65.79 -9.59
CA ASN A 70 45.54 -64.39 -9.99
C ASN A 70 44.51 -63.40 -9.40
N ALA A 71 43.39 -63.87 -8.86
CA ALA A 71 42.37 -63.03 -8.26
C ALA A 71 42.76 -62.45 -6.88
N LEU A 72 43.83 -62.98 -6.26
CA LEU A 72 44.34 -62.51 -4.97
C LEU A 72 45.62 -61.65 -5.08
N ASP A 73 46.22 -61.51 -6.27
CA ASP A 73 47.56 -60.87 -6.43
C ASP A 73 47.59 -59.65 -7.37
N ALA A 74 46.43 -59.08 -7.70
CA ALA A 74 46.35 -57.75 -8.26
C ALA A 74 45.20 -56.99 -7.63
N ALA A 75 45.17 -56.92 -6.30
CA ALA A 75 44.38 -55.90 -5.63
C ALA A 75 44.87 -54.54 -6.18
N ASP A 76 44.03 -53.89 -6.99
CA ASP A 76 44.28 -52.62 -7.67
C ASP A 76 44.32 -51.48 -6.63
N TRP A 77 45.25 -51.59 -5.67
CA TRP A 77 45.50 -50.64 -4.59
C TRP A 77 45.69 -49.22 -5.12
N PRO A 78 46.41 -48.98 -6.24
CA PRO A 78 46.48 -47.65 -6.83
C PRO A 78 45.09 -47.11 -7.25
N GLY A 79 44.24 -47.96 -7.83
CA GLY A 79 42.87 -47.61 -8.21
C GLY A 79 41.97 -47.32 -7.00
N ALA A 80 42.03 -48.14 -5.96
CA ALA A 80 41.31 -47.93 -4.71
C ALA A 80 41.74 -46.62 -4.01
N ILE A 81 43.03 -46.31 -4.00
CA ILE A 81 43.56 -45.04 -3.47
C ILE A 81 43.04 -43.85 -4.28
N GLN A 82 42.96 -43.98 -5.61
CA GLN A 82 42.42 -42.92 -6.45
C GLN A 82 40.93 -42.68 -6.18
N LEU A 83 40.13 -43.73 -6.01
CA LEU A 83 38.71 -43.61 -5.65
C LEU A 83 38.50 -42.92 -4.30
N VAL A 84 39.31 -43.25 -3.29
CA VAL A 84 39.27 -42.58 -1.98
C VAL A 84 39.63 -41.10 -2.10
N ARG A 85 40.64 -40.76 -2.92
CA ARG A 85 41.01 -39.36 -3.19
C ARG A 85 39.90 -38.60 -3.90
N ASP A 86 39.29 -39.20 -4.93
CA ASP A 86 38.20 -38.59 -5.69
C ASP A 86 36.95 -38.41 -4.82
N PHE A 87 36.64 -39.39 -3.97
CA PHE A 87 35.58 -39.26 -2.97
C PHE A 87 35.88 -38.14 -1.98
N GLY A 88 37.11 -38.06 -1.44
CA GLY A 88 37.52 -36.96 -0.56
C GLY A 88 37.46 -35.58 -1.24
N ALA A 89 37.73 -35.50 -2.55
CA ALA A 89 37.56 -34.27 -3.33
C ALA A 89 36.07 -33.93 -3.55
N ARG A 90 35.20 -34.92 -3.78
CA ARG A 90 33.75 -34.72 -3.85
C ARG A 90 33.16 -34.26 -2.52
N VAL A 91 33.56 -34.87 -1.40
CA VAL A 91 33.09 -34.47 -0.06
C VAL A 91 33.49 -33.05 0.28
N ARG A 92 34.72 -32.63 -0.04
CA ARG A 92 35.16 -31.24 0.15
C ARG A 92 34.33 -30.26 -0.67
N ARG A 93 34.11 -30.55 -1.96
CA ARG A 93 33.22 -29.73 -2.81
C ARG A 93 31.79 -29.65 -2.28
N ALA A 94 31.23 -30.77 -1.83
CA ALA A 94 29.89 -30.80 -1.24
C ALA A 94 29.83 -29.97 0.05
N ARG A 95 30.88 -30.01 0.88
CA ARG A 95 30.98 -29.19 2.09
C ARG A 95 31.04 -27.70 1.75
N ASP A 96 31.86 -27.32 0.77
CA ASP A 96 32.02 -25.92 0.37
C ASP A 96 30.70 -25.37 -0.19
N LEU A 97 29.99 -26.17 -1.01
CA LEU A 97 28.66 -25.82 -1.51
C LEU A 97 27.64 -25.67 -0.38
N ALA A 98 27.63 -26.59 0.60
CA ALA A 98 26.72 -26.48 1.75
C ALA A 98 27.00 -25.21 2.58
N GLN A 99 28.27 -24.83 2.72
CA GLN A 99 28.66 -23.59 3.40
C GLN A 99 28.23 -22.35 2.63
N GLU A 100 28.33 -22.37 1.31
CA GLU A 100 27.85 -21.28 0.43
C GLU A 100 26.33 -21.13 0.53
N LEU A 101 25.56 -22.20 0.39
CA LEU A 101 24.10 -22.18 0.56
C LEU A 101 23.66 -21.70 1.95
N THR A 102 24.43 -22.05 2.99
CA THR A 102 24.16 -21.56 4.34
C THR A 102 24.36 -20.04 4.43
N ARG A 103 25.41 -19.49 3.81
CA ARG A 103 25.64 -18.04 3.78
C ARG A 103 24.58 -17.33 2.95
N GLU A 104 24.22 -17.88 1.79
CA GLU A 104 23.17 -17.33 0.94
C GLU A 104 21.82 -17.32 1.66
N SER A 105 21.42 -18.43 2.27
CA SER A 105 20.16 -18.50 3.04
C SER A 105 20.14 -17.53 4.21
N GLN A 106 21.24 -17.39 4.96
CA GLN A 106 21.35 -16.38 6.02
C GLN A 106 21.20 -14.96 5.47
N SER A 107 21.82 -14.66 4.33
CA SER A 107 21.71 -13.35 3.68
C SER A 107 20.28 -13.06 3.19
N LEU A 108 19.57 -14.07 2.68
CA LEU A 108 18.19 -13.95 2.25
C LEU A 108 17.25 -13.73 3.43
N VAL A 109 17.45 -14.47 4.53
CA VAL A 109 16.70 -14.27 5.77
C VAL A 109 16.91 -12.85 6.29
N GLN A 110 18.17 -12.39 6.40
CA GLN A 110 18.47 -11.04 6.87
C GLN A 110 17.86 -9.96 5.96
N ARG A 111 17.89 -10.16 4.64
CA ARG A 111 17.26 -9.25 3.69
C ARG A 111 15.74 -9.22 3.88
N SER A 112 15.11 -10.38 4.02
CA SER A 112 13.67 -10.48 4.24
C SER A 112 13.24 -9.78 5.53
N LEU A 113 13.99 -9.97 6.63
CA LEU A 113 13.76 -9.28 7.90
C LEU A 113 13.88 -7.77 7.78
N SER A 114 14.94 -7.28 7.12
CA SER A 114 15.09 -5.83 6.89
C SER A 114 13.96 -5.24 6.05
N GLN A 115 13.43 -6.00 5.08
CA GLN A 115 12.32 -5.58 4.24
C GLN A 115 11.00 -5.55 5.03
N THR A 116 10.76 -6.54 5.91
CA THR A 116 9.57 -6.56 6.77
C THR A 116 9.62 -5.43 7.79
N GLU A 117 10.76 -5.19 8.44
CA GLU A 117 10.92 -4.06 9.38
C GLU A 117 10.69 -2.72 8.68
N ALA A 118 11.25 -2.52 7.49
CA ALA A 118 11.03 -1.30 6.71
C ALA A 118 9.57 -1.15 6.24
N ALA A 119 8.86 -2.26 5.99
CA ALA A 119 7.44 -2.23 5.65
C ALA A 119 6.56 -1.92 6.87
N GLU A 120 6.87 -2.49 8.03
CA GLU A 120 6.20 -2.20 9.29
C GLU A 120 6.37 -0.73 9.68
N GLU A 121 7.57 -0.19 9.56
CA GLU A 121 7.80 1.22 9.90
C GLU A 121 7.02 2.15 8.96
N ARG A 122 6.99 1.84 7.66
CA ARG A 122 6.13 2.57 6.70
C ARG A 122 4.65 2.47 7.06
N ALA A 123 4.19 1.30 7.49
CA ALA A 123 2.81 1.11 7.93
C ALA A 123 2.49 1.91 9.20
N ARG A 124 3.42 1.98 10.17
CA ARG A 124 3.27 2.80 11.38
C ARG A 124 3.20 4.29 11.05
N VAL A 125 4.09 4.79 10.20
CA VAL A 125 4.08 6.19 9.75
C VAL A 125 2.78 6.51 9.00
N ALA A 126 2.33 5.63 8.11
CA ALA A 126 1.06 5.81 7.41
C ALA A 126 -0.14 5.83 8.37
N THR A 127 -0.14 4.96 9.37
CA THR A 127 -1.19 4.92 10.39
C THR A 127 -1.23 6.22 11.21
N ALA A 128 -0.07 6.71 11.64
CA ALA A 128 0.03 8.00 12.34
C ALA A 128 -0.48 9.15 11.47
N ALA A 129 -0.08 9.19 10.20
CA ALA A 129 -0.54 10.22 9.26
C ALA A 129 -2.07 10.18 9.05
N ILE A 130 -2.67 8.99 8.99
CA ILE A 130 -4.13 8.82 8.90
C ILE A 130 -4.81 9.34 10.17
N GLN A 131 -4.30 8.99 11.36
CA GLN A 131 -4.85 9.46 12.63
C GLN A 131 -4.81 10.99 12.73
N ASP A 132 -3.70 11.61 12.32
CA ASP A 132 -3.56 13.07 12.28
C ASP A 132 -4.51 13.71 11.26
N ALA A 133 -4.75 13.06 10.11
CA ALA A 133 -5.71 13.52 9.12
C ALA A 133 -7.15 13.47 9.65
N ILE A 134 -7.52 12.39 10.34
CA ILE A 134 -8.83 12.23 10.99
C ILE A 134 -9.03 13.32 12.06
N ALA A 135 -8.05 13.49 12.95
CA ALA A 135 -8.15 14.52 14.00
C ALA A 135 -8.28 15.94 13.44
N ARG A 136 -7.65 16.24 12.30
CA ARG A 136 -7.82 17.52 11.61
C ARG A 136 -9.20 17.64 10.96
N ALA A 137 -9.71 16.57 10.35
CA ALA A 137 -11.03 16.54 9.74
C ALA A 137 -12.14 16.73 10.79
N GLU A 138 -12.05 16.06 11.94
CA GLU A 138 -13.00 16.20 13.05
C GLU A 138 -13.04 17.64 13.57
N LYS A 139 -11.88 18.26 13.81
CA LYS A 139 -11.81 19.68 14.21
C LYS A 139 -12.44 20.61 13.18
N ALA A 140 -12.22 20.35 11.89
CA ALA A 140 -12.80 21.14 10.81
C ALA A 140 -14.33 20.97 10.76
N GLU A 141 -14.83 19.76 10.97
CA GLU A 141 -16.26 19.47 11.03
C GLU A 141 -16.94 20.16 12.22
N GLU A 142 -16.33 20.10 13.41
CA GLU A 142 -16.82 20.83 14.59
C GLU A 142 -16.88 22.35 14.35
N ALA A 143 -15.83 22.91 13.74
CA ALA A 143 -15.79 24.32 13.39
C ALA A 143 -16.89 24.69 12.38
N ALA A 144 -17.12 23.84 11.37
CA ALA A 144 -18.18 24.01 10.39
C ALA A 144 -19.57 23.98 11.04
N ARG A 145 -19.85 23.01 11.92
CA ARG A 145 -21.12 22.93 12.67
C ARG A 145 -21.35 24.17 13.53
N LEU A 146 -20.32 24.68 14.20
CA LEU A 146 -20.42 25.91 14.99
C LEU A 146 -20.66 27.14 14.10
N ALA A 147 -20.05 27.20 12.92
CA ALA A 147 -20.28 28.27 11.95
C ALA A 147 -21.72 28.23 11.41
N GLU A 148 -22.22 27.05 11.05
CA GLU A 148 -23.58 26.85 10.58
C GLU A 148 -24.61 27.25 11.65
N ALA A 149 -24.41 26.83 12.90
CA ALA A 149 -25.28 27.22 14.00
C ALA A 149 -25.31 28.75 14.22
N ARG A 150 -24.18 29.44 14.03
CA ARG A 150 -24.13 30.91 14.09
C ARG A 150 -24.88 31.54 12.90
N ALA A 151 -24.71 30.99 11.70
CA ALA A 151 -25.41 31.46 10.51
C ALA A 151 -26.93 31.30 10.65
N GLN A 152 -27.41 30.15 11.12
CA GLN A 152 -28.84 29.90 11.37
C GLN A 152 -29.43 30.88 12.39
N ARG A 153 -28.70 31.18 13.47
CA ARG A 153 -29.14 32.19 14.47
C ARG A 153 -29.19 33.60 13.86
N ALA A 154 -28.20 33.97 13.06
CA ALA A 154 -28.17 35.26 12.39
C ALA A 154 -29.33 35.39 11.38
N GLU A 155 -29.63 34.31 10.64
CA GLU A 155 -30.76 34.27 9.72
C GLU A 155 -32.10 34.40 10.46
N ALA A 156 -32.29 33.66 11.56
CA ALA A 156 -33.49 33.77 12.38
C ALA A 156 -33.68 35.19 12.95
N GLN A 157 -32.61 35.84 13.41
CA GLN A 157 -32.65 37.22 13.87
C GLN A 157 -33.01 38.20 12.74
N ALA A 158 -32.44 38.01 11.55
CA ALA A 158 -32.76 38.83 10.39
C ALA A 158 -34.22 38.67 9.95
N GLN A 159 -34.77 37.45 9.99
CA GLN A 159 -36.18 37.20 9.71
C GLN A 159 -37.09 37.84 10.76
N ALA A 160 -36.76 37.72 12.05
CA ALA A 160 -37.50 38.37 13.12
C ALA A 160 -37.49 39.91 12.99
N ALA A 161 -36.35 40.51 12.65
CA ALA A 161 -36.23 41.95 12.41
C ALA A 161 -37.09 42.40 11.22
N LYS A 162 -37.10 41.64 10.12
CA LYS A 162 -37.97 41.90 8.96
C LYS A 162 -39.45 41.82 9.30
N ALA A 163 -39.85 40.84 10.12
CA ALA A 163 -41.23 40.72 10.58
C ALA A 163 -41.65 41.91 11.45
N ALA A 164 -40.79 42.30 12.41
CA ALA A 164 -41.02 43.47 13.26
C ALA A 164 -41.10 44.77 12.45
N GLU A 165 -40.28 44.92 11.41
CA GLU A 165 -40.35 46.07 10.49
C GLU A 165 -41.67 46.09 9.72
N ALA A 166 -42.13 44.94 9.21
CA ALA A 166 -43.41 44.85 8.50
C ALA A 166 -44.59 45.21 9.42
N GLU A 167 -44.59 44.74 10.66
CA GLU A 167 -45.58 45.10 11.67
C GLU A 167 -45.55 46.60 11.99
N ALA A 168 -44.36 47.18 12.19
CA ALA A 168 -44.21 48.61 12.45
C ALA A 168 -44.77 49.46 11.30
N ARG A 169 -44.52 49.06 10.05
CA ARG A 169 -45.10 49.73 8.86
C ARG A 169 -46.62 49.65 8.84
N LEU A 170 -47.21 48.51 9.21
CA LEU A 170 -48.66 48.37 9.32
C LEU A 170 -49.25 49.26 10.42
N TRP A 171 -48.61 49.30 11.59
CA TRP A 171 -49.02 50.19 12.69
C TRP A 171 -48.95 51.66 12.29
N LEU A 172 -47.87 52.09 11.63
CA LEU A 172 -47.73 53.44 11.11
C LEU A 172 -48.83 53.79 10.10
N GLY A 173 -49.16 52.86 9.19
CA GLY A 173 -50.25 53.05 8.22
C GLY A 173 -51.61 53.23 8.89
N ARG A 174 -51.90 52.45 9.94
CA ARG A 174 -53.13 52.57 10.74
C ARG A 174 -53.19 53.90 11.50
N LEU A 175 -52.08 54.30 12.12
CA LEU A 175 -51.96 55.57 12.84
C LEU A 175 -52.19 56.77 11.91
N TYR A 176 -51.55 56.75 10.73
CA TYR A 176 -51.75 57.76 9.71
C TYR A 176 -53.21 57.84 9.25
N ALA A 177 -53.86 56.70 8.99
CA ALA A 177 -55.27 56.67 8.59
C ALA A 177 -56.21 57.22 9.68
N SER A 178 -55.95 56.89 10.96
CA SER A 178 -56.72 57.41 12.09
C SER A 178 -56.58 58.93 12.22
N LEU A 179 -55.34 59.44 12.19
CA LEU A 179 -55.07 60.86 12.26
C LEU A 179 -55.71 61.60 11.08
N LYS A 180 -55.58 61.07 9.86
CA LYS A 180 -56.20 61.66 8.68
C LYS A 180 -57.73 61.73 8.81
N GLY A 181 -58.38 60.68 9.28
CA GLY A 181 -59.83 60.68 9.51
C GLY A 181 -60.28 61.73 10.53
N GLU A 182 -59.51 61.92 11.61
CA GLU A 182 -59.77 62.99 12.58
C GLU A 182 -59.60 64.39 11.95
N PHE A 183 -58.53 64.62 11.18
CA PHE A 183 -58.33 65.90 10.50
C PHE A 183 -59.39 66.19 9.44
N ASP A 184 -59.74 65.20 8.61
CA ASP A 184 -60.76 65.36 7.58
C ASP A 184 -62.12 65.73 8.22
N SER A 185 -62.47 65.09 9.36
CA SER A 185 -63.69 65.41 10.11
C SER A 185 -63.74 66.82 10.71
N LEU A 186 -62.58 67.43 11.03
CA LEU A 186 -62.49 68.81 11.51
C LEU A 186 -62.62 69.84 10.38
N THR A 187 -62.38 69.44 9.13
CA THR A 187 -62.46 70.31 7.95
C THR A 187 -63.79 70.21 7.19
N GLU A 188 -64.61 69.18 7.44
CA GLU A 188 -65.92 69.01 6.80
C GLU A 188 -67.10 69.64 7.59
N ASP A 189 -66.83 70.33 8.70
CA ASP A 189 -67.83 71.11 9.46
C ASP A 189 -67.92 72.57 8.92
N PRO A 190 -69.07 73.01 8.35
CA PRO A 190 -69.40 74.43 8.17
C PRO A 190 -70.03 75.10 9.41
#